data_AF-A0A6G2FYU7-F1
#
_entry.id   AF-A0A6G2FYU7-F1
#
_cell.length_a   1.000
_cell.length_b   1.000
_cell.length_c   1.000
_cell.angle_alpha   90.00
_cell.angle_beta   90.00
_cell.angle_gamma   90.00
#
_symmetry.space_group_name_H-M   'P 1'
#
loop_
_entity.id
_entity.type
_entity.pdbx_description
1 polymer ?
#
loop_
_entity_poly.entity_id
_entity_poly.type
_entity_poly.pdbx_seq_one_letter_code
_entity_poly.pdbx_strand_id
1 'polypeptide(L)'
;MSFFRKLTAGLHLRTATPTYDAGEELVAFVTGLNGTTPIVRIGDTIIELPDADPSLVDATVRFEVESFDDSTFRGRGRLLDVLEEPE
;
A
#
# COMPACT_ATOMS: atom_id res chain seq x y z
N MET A 1 6.89 -24.45 -0.55
CA MET A 1 5.97 -24.12 -1.66
C MET A 1 4.67 -23.62 -1.04
N SER A 2 4.61 -22.34 -0.67
CA SER A 2 3.39 -21.78 -0.08
C SER A 2 2.68 -20.97 -1.15
N PHE A 3 1.59 -21.55 -1.61
CA PHE A 3 0.57 -21.01 -2.50
C PHE A 3 -0.19 -19.96 -1.69
N PHE A 4 0.34 -18.74 -1.57
CA PHE A 4 -0.29 -17.64 -0.80
C PHE A 4 -1.52 -17.11 -1.55
N ARG A 5 -2.54 -17.95 -1.62
CA ARG A 5 -3.90 -17.56 -1.89
C ARG A 5 -4.46 -16.99 -0.58
N LYS A 6 -4.04 -15.79 -0.21
CA LYS A 6 -4.70 -15.01 0.83
C LYS A 6 -5.33 -13.79 0.17
N LEU A 7 -6.43 -14.08 -0.51
CA LEU A 7 -7.45 -13.12 -0.84
C LEU A 7 -8.13 -12.70 0.48
N THR A 8 -7.44 -11.92 1.32
CA THR A 8 -8.03 -11.23 2.48
C THR A 8 -8.40 -9.84 2.00
N ALA A 9 -9.50 -9.76 1.26
CA ALA A 9 -10.79 -9.40 1.85
C ALA A 9 -10.79 -7.90 2.18
N GLY A 10 -11.37 -7.13 1.25
CA GLY A 10 -11.99 -5.88 1.64
C GLY A 10 -12.90 -6.13 2.85
N LEU A 11 -13.01 -5.13 3.73
CA LEU A 11 -13.79 -5.16 4.97
C LEU A 11 -13.19 -6.05 6.09
N HIS A 12 -12.31 -5.47 6.88
CA HIS A 12 -12.59 -5.14 8.28
C HIS A 12 -11.28 -4.72 8.93
N LEU A 13 -11.20 -3.49 9.43
CA LEU A 13 -10.53 -3.17 10.70
C LEU A 13 -10.91 -1.73 11.06
N ARG A 14 -11.75 -1.57 12.08
CA ARG A 14 -11.97 -0.29 12.78
C ARG A 14 -10.77 0.04 13.67
N THR A 15 -9.56 -0.14 13.13
CA THR A 15 -8.31 0.09 13.83
C THR A 15 -7.63 1.27 13.14
N ALA A 16 -7.31 2.30 13.91
CA ALA A 16 -6.66 3.51 13.37
C ALA A 16 -5.28 3.21 12.76
N THR A 17 -4.60 2.19 13.27
CA THR A 17 -3.23 1.78 12.92
C THR A 17 -3.15 0.29 12.54
N PRO A 18 -3.61 -0.12 11.34
CA PRO A 18 -3.44 -1.48 10.86
C PRO A 18 -1.96 -1.83 10.68
N THR A 19 -1.57 -3.07 11.00
CA THR A 19 -0.23 -3.62 10.76
C THR A 19 -0.29 -4.65 9.64
N TYR A 20 0.74 -4.71 8.79
CA TYR A 20 0.77 -5.58 7.61
C TYR A 20 1.97 -6.52 7.61
N ASP A 21 1.78 -7.71 7.05
CA ASP A 21 2.85 -8.69 6.87
C ASP A 21 3.51 -8.54 5.49
N ALA A 22 4.78 -8.94 5.39
CA ALA A 22 5.47 -9.00 4.09
C ALA A 22 4.83 -10.08 3.18
N GLY A 23 4.57 -9.72 1.93
CA GLY A 23 3.86 -10.54 0.94
C GLY A 23 2.35 -10.32 0.91
N GLU A 24 1.82 -9.36 1.68
CA GLU A 24 0.39 -9.05 1.69
C GLU A 24 0.03 -8.07 0.57
N GLU A 25 -0.97 -8.44 -0.25
CA GLU A 25 -1.49 -7.57 -1.31
C GLU A 25 -2.61 -6.67 -0.79
N LEU A 26 -2.45 -5.36 -0.98
CA LEU A 26 -3.39 -4.34 -0.54
C LEU A 26 -3.81 -3.45 -1.71
N VAL A 27 -4.99 -2.83 -1.56
CA VAL A 27 -5.50 -1.84 -2.50
C VAL A 27 -5.75 -0.56 -1.71
N ALA A 28 -5.14 0.54 -2.16
CA ALA A 28 -5.40 1.84 -1.56
C ALA A 28 -5.04 3.00 -2.50
N PHE A 29 -5.45 4.19 -2.08
CA PHE A 29 -5.33 5.42 -2.84
C PHE A 29 -4.00 6.11 -2.58
N VAL A 30 -3.32 6.54 -3.65
CA VAL A 30 -2.08 7.30 -3.56
C VAL A 30 -2.41 8.72 -3.12
N THR A 31 -2.12 9.01 -1.86
CA THR A 31 -2.41 10.31 -1.24
C THR A 31 -1.42 11.41 -1.58
N GLY A 32 -0.28 11.08 -2.19
CA GLY A 32 0.73 12.05 -2.58
C GLY A 32 2.11 11.46 -2.78
N LEU A 33 3.13 12.31 -2.66
CA LEU A 33 4.54 11.98 -2.85
C LEU A 33 5.34 12.34 -1.60
N ASN A 34 6.24 11.45 -1.19
CA ASN A 34 7.34 11.77 -0.29
C ASN A 34 8.59 12.05 -1.13
N GLY A 35 8.82 13.33 -1.45
CA GLY A 35 9.87 13.74 -2.39
C GLY A 35 9.52 13.33 -3.82
N THR A 36 10.09 12.23 -4.30
CA THR A 36 9.82 11.64 -5.62
C THR A 36 9.08 10.30 -5.55
N THR A 37 8.84 9.78 -4.34
CA THR A 37 8.27 8.44 -4.13
C THR A 37 6.78 8.53 -3.81
N PRO A 38 5.89 7.87 -4.57
CA PRO A 38 4.47 7.75 -4.22
C PRO A 38 4.25 7.17 -2.83
N ILE A 39 3.33 7.79 -2.09
CA ILE A 39 2.91 7.33 -0.78
C ILE A 39 1.42 7.06 -0.73
N VAL A 40 1.11 5.90 -0.16
CA VAL A 40 -0.25 5.43 0.10
C VAL A 40 -0.51 5.50 1.59
N ARG A 41 -1.66 6.05 1.98
CA ARG A 41 -2.08 6.13 3.37
C ARG A 41 -3.30 5.27 3.63
N ILE A 42 -3.19 4.39 4.62
CA ILE A 42 -4.30 3.54 5.08
C ILE A 42 -4.50 3.79 6.56
N GLY A 43 -5.54 4.57 6.90
CA GLY A 43 -5.67 5.14 8.25
C GLY A 43 -4.48 6.05 8.54
N ASP A 44 -3.77 5.77 9.64
CA ASP A 44 -2.54 6.49 10.01
C ASP A 44 -1.25 5.87 9.43
N THR A 45 -1.37 4.73 8.75
CA THR A 45 -0.22 3.97 8.22
C THR A 45 0.23 4.54 6.89
N ILE A 46 1.55 4.68 6.71
CA ILE A 46 2.16 5.19 5.46
C ILE A 46 2.92 4.06 4.79
N ILE A 47 2.58 3.76 3.54
CA ILE A 47 3.32 2.82 2.70
C ILE A 47 3.97 3.60 1.54
N GLU A 48 5.28 3.48 1.41
CA GLU A 48 6.05 4.06 0.31
C GLU A 48 6.16 3.06 -0.85
N LEU A 49 5.91 3.53 -2.07
CA LEU A 49 6.00 2.74 -3.29
C LEU A 49 7.16 3.24 -4.16
N PRO A 50 8.43 2.89 -3.87
CA PRO A 50 9.57 3.36 -4.64
C PRO A 50 9.56 2.92 -6.11
N ASP A 51 8.86 1.83 -6.43
CA ASP A 51 8.73 1.31 -7.79
C ASP A 51 7.56 1.94 -8.59
N ALA A 52 6.74 2.77 -7.93
CA ALA A 52 5.60 3.42 -8.56
C ALA A 52 5.99 4.75 -9.21
N ASP A 53 5.36 5.09 -10.34
CA ASP A 53 5.59 6.36 -11.00
C ASP A 53 5.00 7.53 -10.17
N PRO A 54 5.74 8.64 -9.98
CA PRO A 54 5.21 9.84 -9.32
C PRO A 54 3.98 10.44 -9.99
N SER A 55 3.67 10.09 -11.24
CA SER A 55 2.43 10.51 -11.91
C SER A 55 1.18 9.83 -11.37
N LEU A 56 1.30 8.77 -10.55
CA LEU A 56 0.19 8.02 -9.97
C LEU A 56 -0.40 8.68 -8.71
N VAL A 57 -0.07 9.94 -8.44
CA VAL A 57 -0.75 10.71 -7.39
C VAL A 57 -2.23 10.83 -7.76
N ASP A 58 -3.09 10.67 -6.77
CA ASP A 58 -4.55 10.62 -6.94
C ASP A 58 -5.07 9.38 -7.70
N ALA A 59 -4.26 8.33 -7.83
CA ALA A 59 -4.64 7.05 -8.40
C ALA A 59 -5.00 6.01 -7.32
N THR A 60 -5.89 5.06 -7.64
CA THR A 60 -6.09 3.85 -6.82
C THR A 60 -5.19 2.74 -7.33
N VAL A 61 -4.30 2.24 -6.47
CA VAL A 61 -3.31 1.23 -6.84
C VAL A 61 -3.43 -0.03 -5.99
N ARG A 62 -3.07 -1.17 -6.58
CA ARG A 62 -2.83 -2.43 -5.90
C ARG A 62 -1.32 -2.62 -5.73
N PHE A 63 -0.88 -2.92 -4.53
CA PHE A 63 0.52 -3.13 -4.20
C PHE A 63 0.70 -4.29 -3.22
N GLU A 64 1.88 -4.90 -3.23
CA GLU A 64 2.31 -5.92 -2.27
C GLU A 64 3.19 -5.27 -1.22
N VAL A 65 2.98 -5.55 0.06
CA VAL A 65 3.83 -5.07 1.15
C VAL A 65 5.14 -5.87 1.14
N GLU A 66 6.28 -5.22 0.96
CA GLU A 66 7.59 -5.87 1.04
C GLU A 66 8.13 -5.88 2.48
N SER A 67 7.90 -4.78 3.20
CA SER A 67 8.37 -4.62 4.57
C SER A 67 7.50 -3.64 5.34
N PHE A 68 7.32 -3.88 6.63
CA PHE A 68 6.52 -3.03 7.50
C PHE A 68 7.19 -2.87 8.86
N ASP A 69 7.22 -1.64 9.37
CA ASP A 69 7.68 -1.27 10.70
C ASP A 69 6.47 -0.88 11.55
N ASP A 70 6.12 -1.74 12.50
CA ASP A 70 5.00 -1.60 13.43
C ASP A 70 5.23 -0.51 14.49
N SER A 71 6.49 -0.16 14.76
CA SER A 71 6.83 0.90 15.72
C SER A 71 6.62 2.30 15.15
N THR A 72 6.77 2.46 13.83
CA THR A 72 6.61 3.75 13.15
C THR A 72 5.37 3.82 12.25
N PHE A 73 4.63 2.71 12.11
CA PHE A 73 3.51 2.55 11.18
C PHE A 73 3.89 2.93 9.74
N ARG A 74 5.11 2.55 9.34
CA ARG A 74 5.66 2.82 8.01
C ARG A 74 6.02 1.52 7.33
N GLY A 75 5.70 1.41 6.05
CA GLY A 75 6.08 0.28 5.24
C GLY A 75 6.60 0.66 3.88
N ARG A 76 7.12 -0.34 3.18
CA ARG A 76 7.41 -0.28 1.76
C ARG A 76 6.56 -1.31 1.05
N GLY A 77 6.03 -0.89 -0.09
CA GLY A 77 5.28 -1.77 -0.97
C GLY A 77 5.81 -1.71 -2.39
N ARG A 78 5.52 -2.76 -3.12
CA ARG A 78 5.80 -2.89 -4.53
C ARG A 78 4.50 -2.78 -5.32
N LEU A 79 4.47 -1.88 -6.31
CA LEU A 79 3.31 -1.72 -7.17
C LEU A 79 3.07 -3.01 -7.99
N LEU A 80 1.84 -3.51 -7.95
CA LEU A 80 1.40 -4.66 -8.75
C LEU A 80 0.51 -4.23 -9.92
N ASP A 81 -0.47 -3.37 -9.65
CA ASP A 81 -1.46 -2.96 -10.64
C ASP A 81 -2.04 -1.58 -10.34
N VAL A 82 -2.53 -0.88 -11.35
CA VAL A 82 -3.24 0.40 -11.21
C VAL A 82 -4.72 0.15 -11.50
N LEU A 83 -5.57 0.36 -10.51
CA LEU A 83 -7.00 0.06 -10.62
C LEU A 83 -7.80 1.27 -11.13
N GLU A 84 -7.41 2.47 -10.71
CA GLU A 84 -8.00 3.73 -11.17
C GLU A 84 -6.86 4.70 -11.48
N GLU A 85 -6.83 5.18 -12.71
CA GLU A 85 -5.87 6.18 -13.17
C GLU A 85 -6.25 7.56 -12.63
N PRO A 86 -5.27 8.44 -12.39
CA PRO A 86 -5.55 9.81 -11.95
C PRO A 86 -6.17 10.62 -13.10
N GLU A 87 -7.21 11.40 -12.80
CA GLU A 87 -7.93 12.23 -13.78
C GLU A 87 -7.17 13.50 -14.20
#